data_AF-B9L627-F1
#
_entry.id   AF-B9L627-F1
#
_cell.length_a   1.000
_cell.length_b   1.000
_cell.length_c   1.000
_cell.angle_alpha   90.00
_cell.angle_beta   90.00
_cell.angle_gamma   90.00
#
_symmetry.space_group_name_H-M   'P 1'
#
loop_
_entity.id
_entity.type
_entity.pdbx_description
1 polymer ?
#
loop_
_entity_poly.entity_id
_entity_poly.type
_entity_poly.pdbx_seq_one_letter_code
_entity_poly.pdbx_strand_id
1 'polypeptide(L)'
;MGTILFFAAGTLLGVILLYLLGIAVAPLNPSEIKNDHFECGLPPSSEVPMKANFGYFIFAIAFIVFDMAGLFFSLFVFADSTDALNWAMVFGILLFAAITISMKEYRNAKSA
;
A
#
# COMPACT_ATOMS: atom_id res chain seq x y z
N MET A 1 3.83 3.48 -26.47
CA MET A 1 5.11 2.73 -26.27
C MET A 1 6.25 3.66 -25.84
N GLY A 2 6.47 4.80 -26.51
CA GLY A 2 7.55 5.75 -26.13
C GLY A 2 7.47 6.31 -24.71
N THR A 3 6.26 6.56 -24.19
CA THR A 3 6.05 7.03 -22.81
C THR A 3 6.44 5.98 -21.77
N ILE A 4 6.06 4.72 -21.98
CA ILE A 4 6.41 3.60 -21.10
C ILE A 4 7.94 3.41 -21.09
N LEU A 5 8.57 3.45 -22.26
CA LEU A 5 10.03 3.39 -22.40
C LEU A 5 10.73 4.54 -21.67
N PHE A 6 10.18 5.76 -21.76
CA PHE A 6 10.72 6.93 -21.08
C PHE A 6 10.69 6.76 -19.55
N PHE A 7 9.55 6.35 -18.99
CA PHE A 7 9.44 6.12 -17.53
C PHE A 7 10.30 4.94 -17.08
N ALA A 8 10.32 3.83 -17.82
CA ALA A 8 11.15 2.68 -17.48
C ALA A 8 12.64 3.04 -17.51
N ALA A 9 13.09 3.74 -18.56
CA ALA A 9 14.47 4.19 -18.68
C ALA A 9 14.84 5.20 -17.59
N GLY A 10 13.96 6.16 -17.28
CA GLY A 10 14.17 7.14 -16.22
C GLY A 10 14.32 6.49 -14.84
N THR A 11 13.46 5.54 -14.49
CA THR A 11 13.53 4.81 -13.22
C THR A 11 14.79 3.96 -13.13
N LEU A 12 15.13 3.21 -14.18
CA LEU A 12 16.35 2.40 -14.21
C LEU A 12 17.61 3.26 -14.09
N LEU A 13 17.67 4.35 -14.86
CA LEU A 13 18.79 5.28 -14.82
C LEU A 13 18.92 5.93 -13.44
N GLY A 14 17.81 6.36 -12.84
CA GLY A 14 17.79 6.91 -11.48
C GLY A 14 18.32 5.93 -10.43
N VAL A 15 17.84 4.68 -10.45
CA VAL A 15 18.29 3.64 -9.52
C VAL A 15 19.78 3.33 -9.69
N ILE A 16 20.24 3.14 -10.94
CA ILE A 16 21.65 2.82 -11.23
C ILE A 16 22.56 3.97 -10.83
N LEU A 17 22.22 5.21 -11.19
CA LEU A 17 23.03 6.37 -10.86
C LEU A 17 23.13 6.59 -9.34
N LEU A 18 22.01 6.51 -8.62
CA LEU A 18 22.02 6.66 -7.16
C LEU A 18 22.79 5.54 -6.46
N TYR A 19 22.67 4.29 -6.94
CA TYR A 19 23.42 3.16 -6.41
C TYR A 19 24.93 3.33 -6.61
N LEU A 20 25.36 3.65 -7.85
CA LEU A 20 26.77 3.85 -8.16
C LEU A 20 27.35 5.07 -7.45
N LEU A 21 26.59 6.16 -7.33
CA LEU A 21 27.00 7.35 -6.58
C LEU A 21 27.14 7.02 -5.09
N GLY A 22 26.23 6.22 -4.52
CA GLY A 22 26.33 5.72 -3.16
C GLY A 22 27.63 4.97 -2.92
N ILE A 23 28.00 4.05 -3.82
CA ILE A 23 29.27 3.30 -3.73
C ILE A 23 30.48 4.23 -3.89
N ALA A 24 30.43 5.17 -4.82
CA ALA A 24 31.56 6.05 -5.14
C ALA A 24 31.84 7.08 -4.04
N VAL A 25 30.79 7.58 -3.36
CA VAL A 25 30.91 8.63 -2.34
C VAL A 25 31.04 8.05 -0.93
N ALA A 26 30.48 6.87 -0.65
CA ALA A 26 30.51 6.29 0.69
C ALA A 26 31.93 5.83 1.09
N PRO A 27 32.36 6.08 2.34
CA PRO A 27 33.63 5.60 2.83
C PRO A 27 33.61 4.08 3.02
N LEU A 28 34.55 3.37 2.37
CA LEU A 28 34.69 1.92 2.47
C LEU A 28 35.52 1.54 3.71
N ASN A 29 34.84 1.32 4.85
CA ASN A 29 35.48 0.89 6.10
C ASN A 29 34.65 -0.22 6.80
N PRO A 30 34.67 -1.46 6.27
CA PRO A 30 33.97 -2.59 6.87
C PRO A 30 34.66 -3.04 8.16
N SER A 31 33.86 -3.41 9.17
CA SER A 31 34.34 -4.03 10.40
C SER A 31 33.33 -5.09 10.85
N GLU A 32 33.74 -6.04 11.68
CA GLU A 32 32.83 -7.08 12.19
C GLU A 32 31.57 -6.49 12.82
N ILE A 33 31.72 -5.45 13.66
CA ILE A 33 30.60 -4.76 14.30
C ILE A 33 29.69 -4.05 13.28
N LYS A 34 30.25 -3.42 12.24
CA LYS A 34 29.45 -2.74 11.19
C LYS A 34 28.72 -3.71 10.28
N ASN A 35 29.20 -4.95 10.19
CA ASN A 35 28.61 -6.01 9.40
C ASN A 35 27.64 -6.89 10.21
N ASP A 36 27.45 -6.60 11.50
CA ASP A 36 26.51 -7.28 12.37
C ASP A 36 25.12 -6.61 12.36
N HIS A 37 24.08 -7.31 12.82
CA HIS A 37 22.73 -6.77 12.91
C HIS A 37 22.65 -5.69 13.98
N PHE A 38 22.13 -4.53 13.62
CA PHE A 38 21.90 -3.45 14.57
C PHE A 38 20.58 -3.65 15.33
N GLU A 39 20.65 -3.97 16.62
CA GLU A 39 19.48 -4.03 17.51
C GLU A 39 19.58 -3.03 18.67
N CYS A 40 19.79 -1.74 18.35
CA CYS A 40 19.88 -0.67 19.37
C CYS A 40 20.93 -0.92 20.47
N GLY A 41 21.97 -1.72 20.17
CA GLY A 41 23.02 -2.11 21.13
C GLY A 41 22.74 -3.40 21.90
N LEU A 42 21.64 -4.10 21.61
CA LEU A 42 21.35 -5.45 22.11
C LEU A 42 21.97 -6.52 21.19
N PRO A 43 22.32 -7.70 21.72
CA PRO A 43 22.71 -8.83 20.88
C PRO A 43 21.53 -9.27 20.00
N PRO A 44 21.80 -9.72 18.76
CA PRO A 44 20.76 -10.08 17.81
C PRO A 44 19.79 -11.11 18.40
N SER A 45 18.52 -10.72 18.52
CA SER A 45 17.46 -11.56 19.05
C SER A 45 16.87 -12.42 17.94
N SER A 46 16.93 -13.74 18.10
CA SER A 46 16.19 -14.68 17.25
C SER A 46 14.74 -14.87 17.71
N GLU A 47 14.28 -14.09 18.68
CA GLU A 47 12.93 -14.24 19.22
C GLU A 47 11.89 -13.78 18.21
N VAL A 48 10.93 -14.65 17.90
CA VAL A 48 9.83 -14.33 17.01
C VAL A 48 9.03 -13.19 17.64
N PRO A 49 8.85 -12.05 16.95
CA PRO A 49 8.11 -10.93 17.52
C PRO A 49 6.70 -11.37 17.91
N MET A 50 6.30 -10.96 19.11
CA MET A 50 5.06 -11.40 19.72
C MET A 50 3.83 -10.94 18.92
N LYS A 51 2.90 -11.87 18.68
CA LYS A 51 1.50 -11.74 18.21
C LYS A 51 1.19 -10.46 17.42
N ALA A 52 1.14 -10.58 16.09
CA ALA A 52 0.61 -9.55 15.22
C ALA A 52 -0.80 -9.12 15.65
N ASN A 53 -1.04 -7.82 15.75
CA ASN A 53 -2.37 -7.29 16.07
C ASN A 53 -3.30 -7.51 14.86
N PHE A 54 -4.24 -8.45 14.99
CA PHE A 54 -5.23 -8.77 13.96
C PHE A 54 -6.10 -7.59 13.54
N GLY A 55 -6.19 -6.53 14.35
CA GLY A 55 -6.87 -5.29 13.98
C GLY A 55 -6.32 -4.69 12.69
N TYR A 56 -5.00 -4.72 12.47
CA TYR A 56 -4.39 -4.22 11.23
C TYR A 56 -4.80 -5.04 10.00
N PHE A 57 -5.03 -6.34 10.18
CA PHE A 57 -5.47 -7.22 9.09
C PHE A 57 -6.88 -6.90 8.61
N ILE A 58 -7.78 -6.55 9.54
CA ILE A 58 -9.15 -6.11 9.20
C ILE A 58 -9.09 -4.84 8.34
N PHE A 59 -8.23 -3.88 8.69
CA PHE A 59 -8.03 -2.67 7.88
C PHE A 59 -7.44 -2.98 6.51
N ALA A 60 -6.48 -3.91 6.40
CA ALA A 60 -5.90 -4.32 5.13
C ALA A 60 -6.95 -4.96 4.20
N ILE A 61 -7.81 -5.84 4.72
CA ILE A 61 -8.91 -6.43 3.94
C ILE A 61 -9.90 -5.34 3.52
N ALA A 62 -10.30 -4.46 4.44
CA ALA A 62 -11.22 -3.37 4.13
C ALA A 62 -10.65 -2.48 3.01
N PHE A 63 -9.36 -2.16 3.06
CA PHE A 63 -8.67 -1.43 2.00
C PHE A 63 -8.80 -2.12 0.64
N ILE A 64 -8.53 -3.42 0.54
CA ILE A 64 -8.65 -4.17 -0.73
C ILE A 64 -10.08 -4.14 -1.27
N VAL A 65 -11.08 -4.33 -0.40
CA VAL A 65 -12.49 -4.30 -0.81
C VAL A 65 -12.87 -2.91 -1.34
N PHE A 66 -12.49 -1.84 -0.64
CA PHE A 66 -12.81 -0.48 -1.07
C PHE A 66 -12.02 -0.03 -2.30
N ASP A 67 -10.78 -0.48 -2.47
CA ASP A 67 -9.97 -0.23 -3.67
C ASP A 67 -10.64 -0.85 -4.92
N MET A 68 -11.05 -2.12 -4.83
CA MET A 68 -11.79 -2.79 -5.90
C MET A 68 -13.15 -2.14 -6.17
N ALA A 69 -13.87 -1.75 -5.12
CA ALA A 69 -15.14 -1.05 -5.28
C ALA A 69 -14.95 0.32 -5.98
N GLY A 70 -13.91 1.06 -5.62
CA GLY A 70 -13.53 2.32 -6.28
C GLY A 70 -13.14 2.11 -7.74
N LEU A 71 -12.39 1.05 -8.05
CA LEU A 71 -12.03 0.68 -9.42
C LEU A 71 -13.28 0.44 -10.27
N PHE A 72 -14.21 -0.42 -9.83
CA PHE A 72 -15.45 -0.68 -10.57
C PHE A 72 -16.32 0.56 -10.71
N PHE A 73 -16.47 1.35 -9.65
CA PHE A 73 -17.20 2.62 -9.71
C PHE A 73 -16.60 3.55 -10.78
N SER A 74 -15.28 3.72 -10.79
CA SER A 74 -14.60 4.58 -11.76
C SER A 74 -14.79 4.09 -13.20
N LEU A 75 -14.75 2.78 -13.44
CA LEU A 75 -14.97 2.21 -14.77
C LEU A 75 -16.37 2.51 -15.32
N PHE A 76 -17.40 2.45 -14.47
CA PHE A 76 -18.77 2.76 -14.90
C PHE A 76 -19.03 4.27 -15.02
N VAL A 77 -18.44 5.10 -14.16
CA VAL A 77 -18.59 6.57 -14.20
C VAL A 77 -17.95 7.17 -15.45
N PHE A 78 -16.77 6.70 -15.83
CA PHE A 78 -16.03 7.24 -16.97
C PHE A 78 -16.32 6.50 -18.29
N ALA A 79 -17.30 5.61 -18.31
CA ALA A 79 -17.77 5.00 -19.55
C ALA A 79 -18.65 5.99 -20.33
N ASP A 80 -18.49 6.03 -21.66
CA ASP A 80 -19.27 6.89 -22.57
C ASP A 80 -20.72 6.42 -22.79
N SER A 81 -21.32 5.71 -21.83
CA SER A 81 -22.66 5.14 -21.91
C SER A 81 -23.55 5.63 -20.78
N THR A 82 -24.74 6.12 -21.14
CA THR A 82 -25.76 6.54 -20.16
C THR A 82 -26.21 5.39 -19.27
N ASP A 83 -26.25 4.16 -19.78
CA ASP A 83 -26.59 2.98 -18.99
C ASP A 83 -25.51 2.66 -17.95
N ALA A 84 -24.23 2.82 -18.32
CA ALA A 84 -23.12 2.64 -17.40
C ALA A 84 -23.19 3.68 -16.26
N LEU A 85 -23.55 4.93 -16.58
CA LEU A 85 -23.76 5.97 -15.57
C LEU A 85 -24.92 5.64 -14.62
N ASN A 86 -26.03 5.07 -15.13
CA ASN A 86 -27.15 4.62 -14.29
C ASN A 86 -26.71 3.52 -13.32
N TRP A 87 -25.95 2.53 -13.81
CA TRP A 87 -25.37 1.48 -12.97
C TRP A 87 -24.37 2.04 -11.96
N ALA A 88 -23.55 3.02 -12.34
CA ALA A 88 -22.63 3.70 -11.43
C ALA A 88 -23.37 4.40 -10.28
N MET A 89 -24.50 5.06 -10.57
CA MET A 89 -25.32 5.70 -9.55
C MET A 89 -25.88 4.68 -8.55
N VAL A 90 -26.47 3.58 -9.04
CA VAL A 90 -26.99 2.51 -8.18
C VAL A 90 -25.87 1.90 -7.33
N PHE A 91 -24.74 1.57 -7.95
CA PHE A 91 -23.59 1.01 -7.26
C PHE A 91 -23.02 1.99 -6.22
N GLY A 92 -22.94 3.28 -6.54
CA GLY A 92 -22.48 4.33 -5.62
C GLY A 92 -23.38 4.48 -4.39
N ILE A 93 -24.70 4.39 -4.55
CA ILE A 93 -25.66 4.41 -3.43
C ILE A 93 -25.47 3.17 -2.54
N LEU A 94 -25.35 1.99 -3.14
CA LEU A 94 -25.11 0.74 -2.40
C LEU A 94 -23.77 0.78 -1.65
N LEU A 95 -22.72 1.29 -2.28
CA LEU A 95 -21.39 1.46 -1.69
C LEU A 95 -21.43 2.44 -0.51
N PHE A 96 -22.12 3.57 -0.66
CA PHE A 96 -22.32 4.54 0.43
C PHE A 96 -23.08 3.93 1.62
N ALA A 97 -24.15 3.18 1.35
CA ALA A 97 -24.88 2.45 2.38
C ALA A 97 -23.99 1.42 3.09
N ALA A 98 -23.22 0.64 2.34
CA ALA A 98 -22.30 -0.36 2.89
C ALA A 98 -21.22 0.27 3.79
N ILE A 99 -20.62 1.40 3.38
CA ILE A 99 -19.67 2.14 4.23
C ILE A 99 -20.34 2.61 5.51
N THR A 100 -21.52 3.21 5.41
CA THR A 100 -22.23 3.78 6.57
C THR A 100 -22.56 2.69 7.59
N ILE A 101 -23.01 1.53 7.11
CA ILE A 101 -23.30 0.35 7.96
C ILE A 101 -22.01 -0.18 8.59
N SER A 102 -20.96 -0.39 7.79
CA SER A 102 -19.66 -0.88 8.29
C SER A 102 -19.10 0.01 9.39
N MET A 103 -19.13 1.33 9.21
CA MET A 103 -18.67 2.31 10.21
C MET A 103 -19.53 2.32 11.46
N LYS A 104 -20.86 2.15 11.32
CA LYS A 104 -21.78 2.02 12.46
C LYS A 104 -21.45 0.76 13.28
N GLU A 105 -21.27 -0.39 12.63
CA GLU A 105 -20.94 -1.64 13.31
C GLU A 105 -19.57 -1.59 13.98
N TYR A 106 -18.57 -1.01 13.31
CA TYR A 106 -17.25 -0.78 13.92
C TYR A 106 -17.35 0.07 15.19
N ARG A 107 -18.14 1.16 15.16
CA ARG A 107 -18.36 2.00 16.35
C ARG A 107 -19.06 1.22 17.47
N ASN A 108 -20.05 0.39 17.14
CA ASN A 108 -20.73 -0.45 18.12
C ASN A 108 -19.77 -1.44 18.78
N ALA A 109 -18.96 -2.14 17.98
CA ALA A 109 -17.98 -3.12 18.47
C ALA A 109 -16.90 -2.50 19.37
N LYS A 110 -16.56 -1.23 19.16
CA LYS A 110 -15.62 -0.49 20.02
C LYS A 110 -16.26 0.05 21.31
N SER A 111 -17.58 0.23 21.31
CA SER A 111 -18.33 0.77 22.44
C SER A 111 -18.84 -0.32 23.40
N ALA A 112 -18.80 -1.59 22.98
CA ALA A 112 -19.11 -2.77 23.80
C ALA A 112 -17.86 -3.26 24.53
#